data_AF-A0A9P3UL70-F1
#
_entry.id   AF-A0A9P3UL70-F1
#
_cell.length_a   1.000
_cell.length_b   1.000
_cell.length_c   1.000
_cell.angle_alpha   90.00
_cell.angle_beta   90.00
_cell.angle_gamma   90.00
#
_symmetry.space_group_name_H-M   'P 1'
#
loop_
_entity.id
_entity.type
_entity.pdbx_description
1 polymer ?
#
loop_
_entity_poly.entity_id
_entity_poly.type
_entity_poly.pdbx_seq_one_letter_code
_entity_poly.pdbx_strand_id
1 'polypeptide(L)'
;MSTAQFTMEAIPIVTVDSLATHAGLLDDGRGDCPDVVRSQMLKMQLGILQRKPRHEQVPIHHEIAAKYLPALVEKYRANTGALNSSTTLLNVISYTPYFVRFLRTPAGQGIAALQTKRTVQDAPSIGSMTADEVAEIGQFLSTLLVLQGIAEVDEADKAILIPKLKQWERTFPGRLASDTSTRCLTLLTDDSRMRPMMQAAKLMIEKNLTNCGAPGCGRPQREDGSDLMQCARCKSAVYCGSDHQKKAWPQHKALCFAASF
;
A
#
# COMPACT_ATOMS: atom_id res chain seq x y z
N MET A 1 38.32 -13.15 -1.62
CA MET A 1 36.89 -12.78 -1.60
C MET A 1 36.10 -14.04 -1.32
N SER A 2 35.60 -14.20 -0.09
CA SER A 2 34.86 -15.39 0.33
C SER A 2 33.41 -15.23 -0.10
N THR A 3 32.97 -16.06 -1.04
CA THR A 3 31.55 -16.25 -1.35
C THR A 3 30.88 -16.88 -0.13
N ALA A 4 30.14 -16.08 0.63
CA ALA A 4 29.29 -16.58 1.68
C ALA A 4 28.33 -17.62 1.09
N GLN A 5 28.55 -18.89 1.43
CA GLN A 5 27.63 -19.98 1.16
C GLN A 5 26.33 -19.67 1.91
N PHE A 6 25.28 -19.33 1.16
CA PHE A 6 23.92 -19.34 1.67
C PHE A 6 23.55 -20.81 1.93
N THR A 7 23.66 -21.23 3.17
CA THR A 7 23.07 -22.48 3.64
C THR A 7 21.56 -22.43 3.37
N MET A 8 21.01 -23.47 2.76
CA MET A 8 19.57 -23.70 2.64
C MET A 8 18.97 -24.03 4.02
N GLU A 9 19.04 -23.08 4.96
CA GLU A 9 18.26 -23.15 6.18
C GLU A 9 16.77 -23.16 5.82
N ALA A 10 15.98 -23.86 6.64
CA ALA A 10 14.55 -24.10 6.48
C ALA A 10 13.81 -22.90 5.86
N ILE A 11 12.90 -23.18 4.91
CA ILE A 11 12.07 -22.16 4.24
C ILE A 11 11.59 -21.16 5.31
N PRO A 12 12.03 -19.89 5.27
CA PRO A 12 11.78 -18.98 6.37
C PRO A 12 10.27 -18.80 6.54
N ILE A 13 9.78 -19.07 7.75
CA ILE A 13 8.39 -18.84 8.11
C ILE A 13 8.13 -17.34 7.92
N VAL A 14 7.21 -16.99 7.01
CA VAL A 14 6.83 -15.60 6.80
C VAL A 14 5.97 -15.14 7.96
N THR A 15 6.50 -14.21 8.75
CA THR A 15 5.81 -13.59 9.89
C THR A 15 5.75 -12.08 9.70
N VAL A 16 4.98 -11.41 10.55
CA VAL A 16 4.94 -9.94 10.59
C VAL A 16 6.32 -9.37 10.87
N ASP A 17 7.03 -9.93 11.84
CA ASP A 17 8.34 -9.46 12.26
C ASP A 17 9.39 -9.73 11.17
N SER A 18 9.33 -10.86 10.46
CA SER A 18 10.27 -11.14 9.36
C SER A 18 10.12 -10.14 8.20
N LEU A 19 8.88 -9.79 7.85
CA LEU A 19 8.60 -8.75 6.85
C LEU A 19 9.07 -7.36 7.34
N ALA A 20 8.83 -7.03 8.61
CA ALA A 20 9.27 -5.77 9.20
C ALA A 20 10.81 -5.65 9.24
N THR A 21 11.52 -6.74 9.58
CA THR A 21 12.98 -6.84 9.50
C THR A 21 13.50 -6.60 8.09
N HIS A 22 12.91 -7.25 7.07
CA HIS A 22 13.35 -7.06 5.69
C HIS A 22 12.87 -5.73 5.07
N ALA A 23 11.91 -5.04 5.68
CA ALA A 23 11.66 -3.62 5.41
C ALA A 23 12.58 -2.67 6.20
N GLY A 24 13.45 -3.21 7.06
CA GLY A 24 14.42 -2.48 7.86
C GLY A 24 13.81 -1.73 9.05
N LEU A 25 12.69 -2.20 9.58
CA LEU A 25 12.01 -1.60 10.75
C LEU A 25 12.47 -2.22 12.07
N LEU A 26 12.98 -3.44 12.02
CA LEU A 26 13.52 -4.18 13.16
C LEU A 26 14.99 -4.49 12.92
N ASP A 27 15.77 -4.44 14.00
CA ASP A 27 17.14 -4.91 14.02
C ASP A 27 17.15 -6.45 14.13
N ASP A 28 17.90 -7.11 13.25
CA ASP A 28 18.11 -8.55 13.27
C ASP A 28 19.50 -8.95 13.80
N GLY A 29 20.26 -7.97 14.32
CA GLY A 29 21.60 -8.17 14.85
C GLY A 29 22.63 -8.50 13.77
N ARG A 30 22.27 -8.46 12.47
CA ARG A 30 23.18 -8.76 11.35
C ARG A 30 23.99 -7.54 10.90
N GLY A 31 23.85 -6.41 11.59
CA GLY A 31 24.53 -5.15 11.27
C GLY A 31 23.91 -4.43 10.06
N ASP A 32 24.69 -3.54 9.45
CA ASP A 32 24.20 -2.74 8.32
C ASP A 32 24.02 -3.61 7.07
N CYS A 33 22.77 -3.78 6.64
CA CYS A 33 22.40 -4.61 5.50
C CYS A 33 21.88 -3.69 4.39
N PRO A 34 22.51 -3.67 3.19
CA PRO A 34 22.11 -2.80 2.09
C PRO A 34 20.64 -2.98 1.69
N ASP A 35 19.95 -1.90 1.32
CA ASP A 35 18.52 -1.94 0.97
C ASP A 35 18.23 -2.91 -0.19
N VAL A 36 19.14 -3.05 -1.14
CA VAL A 36 19.01 -4.02 -2.24
C VAL A 36 18.86 -5.46 -1.73
N VAL A 37 19.64 -5.85 -0.72
CA VAL A 37 19.58 -7.19 -0.11
C VAL A 37 18.28 -7.34 0.68
N ARG A 38 17.91 -6.32 1.45
CA ARG A 38 16.63 -6.27 2.20
C ARG A 38 15.42 -6.40 1.27
N SER A 39 15.40 -5.65 0.18
CA SER A 39 14.36 -5.68 -0.85
C SER A 39 14.25 -7.06 -1.51
N GLN A 40 15.37 -7.70 -1.83
CA GLN A 40 15.37 -9.05 -2.38
C GLN A 40 14.78 -10.08 -1.40
N MET A 41 15.17 -10.04 -0.12
CA MET A 41 14.63 -10.94 0.91
C MET A 41 13.15 -10.69 1.17
N LEU A 42 12.73 -9.42 1.20
CA LEU A 42 11.34 -9.02 1.33
C LEU A 42 10.51 -9.57 0.16
N LYS A 43 10.94 -9.37 -1.08
CA LYS A 43 10.26 -9.88 -2.28
C LYS A 43 10.16 -11.41 -2.28
N MET A 44 11.19 -12.11 -1.81
CA MET A 44 11.14 -13.56 -1.64
C MET A 44 10.06 -13.98 -0.64
N GLN A 45 10.01 -13.37 0.55
CA GLN A 45 8.98 -13.68 1.56
C GLN A 45 7.57 -13.33 1.08
N LEU A 46 7.41 -12.20 0.40
CA LEU A 46 6.14 -11.82 -0.20
C LEU A 46 5.71 -12.82 -1.28
N GLY A 47 6.63 -13.34 -2.09
CA GLY A 47 6.35 -14.40 -3.06
C GLY A 47 5.89 -15.70 -2.41
N ILE A 48 6.46 -16.07 -1.25
CA ILE A 48 5.99 -17.22 -0.46
C ILE A 48 4.58 -16.94 0.09
N LEU A 49 4.36 -15.75 0.68
CA LEU A 49 3.09 -15.35 1.26
C LEU A 49 1.96 -15.31 0.22
N GLN A 50 2.22 -14.78 -0.97
CA GLN A 50 1.25 -14.68 -2.06
C GLN A 50 0.73 -16.04 -2.55
N ARG A 51 1.48 -17.12 -2.33
CA ARG A 51 1.06 -18.50 -2.67
C ARG A 51 0.14 -19.13 -1.62
N LYS A 52 0.02 -18.54 -0.42
CA LYS A 52 -0.88 -19.02 0.64
C LYS A 52 -2.33 -18.65 0.35
N PRO A 53 -3.34 -19.34 0.92
CA PRO A 53 -4.72 -18.90 0.89
C PRO A 53 -4.91 -17.47 1.43
N ARG A 54 -5.86 -16.70 0.87
CA ARG A 54 -6.12 -15.31 1.28
C ARG A 54 -6.40 -15.16 2.79
N HIS A 55 -7.07 -16.13 3.41
CA HIS A 55 -7.37 -16.07 4.84
C HIS A 55 -6.13 -16.21 5.74
N GLU A 56 -5.01 -16.71 5.22
CA GLU A 56 -3.70 -16.70 5.90
C GLU A 56 -2.92 -15.40 5.60
N GLN A 57 -3.03 -14.85 4.39
CA GLN A 57 -2.32 -13.63 3.99
C GLN A 57 -2.86 -12.38 4.70
N VAL A 58 -4.19 -12.23 4.70
CA VAL A 58 -4.87 -10.99 5.10
C VAL A 58 -4.57 -10.62 6.56
N PRO A 59 -4.56 -11.56 7.54
CA PRO A 59 -4.15 -11.24 8.92
C PRO A 59 -2.74 -10.67 9.01
N ILE A 60 -1.76 -11.23 8.30
CA ILE A 60 -0.37 -10.75 8.30
C ILE A 60 -0.31 -9.31 7.77
N HIS A 61 -0.97 -9.02 6.65
CA HIS A 61 -1.02 -7.66 6.09
C HIS A 61 -1.73 -6.66 7.02
N HIS A 62 -2.78 -7.08 7.72
CA HIS A 62 -3.48 -6.21 8.68
C HIS A 62 -2.64 -5.95 9.93
N GLU A 63 -1.96 -6.98 10.43
CA GLU A 63 -1.13 -6.87 11.62
C GLU A 63 0.09 -5.98 11.37
N ILE A 64 0.79 -6.17 10.25
CA ILE A 64 1.94 -5.31 9.91
C ILE A 64 1.52 -3.85 9.72
N ALA A 65 0.37 -3.59 9.07
CA ALA A 65 -0.15 -2.25 8.89
C ALA A 65 -0.61 -1.62 10.22
N ALA A 66 -1.18 -2.39 11.13
CA ALA A 66 -1.59 -1.88 12.44
C ALA A 66 -0.38 -1.53 13.32
N LYS A 67 0.64 -2.39 13.33
CA LYS A 67 1.81 -2.25 14.22
C LYS A 67 2.83 -1.24 13.70
N TYR A 68 3.19 -1.32 12.42
CA TYR A 68 4.44 -0.73 11.90
C TYR A 68 4.26 0.41 10.91
N LEU A 69 3.03 0.75 10.53
CA LEU A 69 2.81 1.71 9.45
C LEU A 69 3.41 3.11 9.69
N PRO A 70 3.36 3.71 10.89
CA PRO A 70 4.06 4.98 11.15
C PRO A 70 5.57 4.89 10.88
N ALA A 71 6.25 3.90 11.46
CA ALA A 71 7.68 3.67 11.28
C ALA A 71 8.04 3.33 9.84
N LEU A 72 7.21 2.55 9.14
CA LEU A 72 7.39 2.22 7.74
C LEU A 72 7.29 3.45 6.83
N VAL A 73 6.38 4.37 7.14
CA VAL A 73 6.25 5.63 6.38
C VAL A 73 7.41 6.59 6.69
N GLU A 74 7.88 6.68 7.93
CA GLU A 74 9.09 7.43 8.25
C GLU A 74 10.30 6.90 7.48
N LYS A 75 10.48 5.58 7.48
CA LYS A 75 11.57 4.94 6.72
C LYS A 75 11.41 5.14 5.21
N TYR A 76 10.19 5.03 4.69
CA TYR A 76 9.89 5.38 3.30
C TYR A 76 10.28 6.82 2.98
N ARG A 77 10.00 7.79 3.87
CA ARG A 77 10.40 9.19 3.67
C ARG A 77 11.92 9.39 3.71
N ALA A 78 12.63 8.67 4.56
CA ALA A 78 14.08 8.72 4.68
C ALA A 78 14.81 8.06 3.49
N ASN A 79 14.22 7.04 2.88
CA ASN A 79 14.79 6.37 1.71
C ASN A 79 14.74 7.24 0.45
N THR A 80 15.50 6.87 -0.58
CA THR A 80 15.41 7.48 -1.92
C THR A 80 14.89 6.46 -2.93
N GLY A 81 14.63 6.92 -4.15
CA GLY A 81 14.15 6.10 -5.25
C GLY A 81 12.66 5.75 -5.19
N ALA A 82 12.08 5.53 -6.36
CA ALA A 82 10.68 5.20 -6.57
C ALA A 82 10.36 3.76 -6.11
N LEU A 83 11.35 2.87 -6.12
CA LEU A 83 11.21 1.47 -5.70
C LEU A 83 12.30 1.09 -4.71
N ASN A 84 11.89 0.85 -3.46
CA ASN A 84 12.74 0.38 -2.37
C ASN A 84 11.93 -0.56 -1.47
N SER A 85 12.58 -1.18 -0.49
CA SER A 85 11.93 -2.14 0.43
C SER A 85 10.68 -1.57 1.12
N SER A 86 10.71 -0.29 1.50
CA SER A 86 9.58 0.37 2.16
C SER A 86 8.41 0.59 1.20
N THR A 87 8.68 1.04 -0.04
CA THR A 87 7.67 1.16 -1.10
C THR A 87 6.98 -0.18 -1.35
N THR A 88 7.76 -1.26 -1.51
CA THR A 88 7.24 -2.60 -1.76
C THR A 88 6.28 -3.04 -0.66
N LEU A 89 6.67 -2.88 0.61
CA LEU A 89 5.81 -3.28 1.72
C LEU A 89 4.56 -2.38 1.83
N LEU A 90 4.69 -1.06 1.66
CA LEU A 90 3.56 -0.13 1.66
C LEU A 90 2.55 -0.48 0.56
N ASN A 91 3.03 -0.82 -0.63
CA ASN A 91 2.17 -1.23 -1.75
C ASN A 91 1.37 -2.48 -1.41
N VAL A 92 2.00 -3.50 -0.82
CA VAL A 92 1.34 -4.76 -0.42
C VAL A 92 0.22 -4.54 0.58
N ILE A 93 0.38 -3.58 1.50
CA ILE A 93 -0.59 -3.33 2.58
C ILE A 93 -1.55 -2.18 2.29
N SER A 94 -1.44 -1.56 1.11
CA SER A 94 -2.19 -0.36 0.73
C SER A 94 -3.70 -0.55 0.68
N TYR A 95 -4.16 -1.80 0.48
CA TYR A 95 -5.58 -2.16 0.48
C TYR A 95 -6.18 -2.29 1.89
N THR A 96 -5.36 -2.30 2.94
CA THR A 96 -5.85 -2.50 4.30
C THR A 96 -6.55 -1.25 4.82
N PRO A 97 -7.60 -1.38 5.65
CA PRO A 97 -8.25 -0.20 6.24
C PRO A 97 -7.33 0.59 7.18
N TYR A 98 -6.28 -0.05 7.71
CA TYR A 98 -5.23 0.62 8.48
C TYR A 98 -4.46 1.62 7.62
N PHE A 99 -4.03 1.21 6.42
CA PHE A 99 -3.34 2.09 5.49
C PHE A 99 -4.20 3.28 5.09
N VAL A 100 -5.44 3.02 4.69
CA VAL A 100 -6.39 4.07 4.30
C VAL A 100 -6.65 5.05 5.45
N ARG A 101 -6.81 4.56 6.68
CA ARG A 101 -6.99 5.43 7.85
C ARG A 101 -5.74 6.25 8.13
N PHE A 102 -4.57 5.65 8.05
CA PHE A 102 -3.29 6.34 8.28
C PHE A 102 -3.08 7.49 7.31
N LEU A 103 -3.43 7.32 6.03
CA LEU A 103 -3.35 8.39 5.03
C LEU A 103 -4.24 9.61 5.36
N ARG A 104 -5.22 9.48 6.27
CA ARG A 104 -6.05 10.60 6.77
C ARG A 104 -5.42 11.32 7.97
N THR A 105 -4.35 10.77 8.55
CA THR A 105 -3.59 11.42 9.63
C THR A 105 -2.57 12.42 9.07
N PRO A 106 -2.07 13.39 9.85
CA PRO A 106 -1.00 14.28 9.40
C PRO A 106 0.26 13.54 8.94
N ALA A 107 0.65 12.47 9.61
CA ALA A 107 1.83 11.67 9.25
C ALA A 107 1.69 10.95 7.90
N GLY A 108 0.45 10.71 7.46
CA GLY A 108 0.13 10.07 6.19
C GLY A 108 0.04 11.01 4.99
N GLN A 109 0.04 12.33 5.17
CA GLN A 109 -0.13 13.29 4.06
C GLN A 109 1.11 13.40 3.16
N GLY A 110 0.94 13.86 1.92
CA GLY A 110 2.04 14.11 0.97
C GLY A 110 2.79 12.88 0.46
N ILE A 111 2.28 11.66 0.68
CA ILE A 111 2.93 10.44 0.18
C ILE A 111 2.76 10.33 -1.33
N ALA A 112 1.59 10.69 -1.88
CA ALA A 112 1.36 10.75 -3.33
C ALA A 112 2.35 11.69 -4.03
N ALA A 113 2.48 12.93 -3.54
CA ALA A 113 3.42 13.92 -4.08
C ALA A 113 4.88 13.42 -4.01
N LEU A 114 5.28 12.84 -2.88
CA LEU A 114 6.62 12.28 -2.72
C LEU A 114 6.89 11.11 -3.69
N GLN A 115 5.94 10.19 -3.85
CA GLN A 115 6.09 9.08 -4.79
C GLN A 115 6.13 9.58 -6.24
N THR A 116 5.32 10.58 -6.61
CA THR A 116 5.39 11.21 -7.93
C THR A 116 6.77 11.79 -8.20
N LYS A 117 7.30 12.61 -7.28
CA LYS A 117 8.63 13.21 -7.40
C LYS A 117 9.73 12.16 -7.57
N ARG A 118 9.71 11.10 -6.77
CA ARG A 118 10.68 10.00 -6.89
C ARG A 118 10.56 9.26 -8.22
N THR A 119 9.34 9.04 -8.69
CA THR A 119 9.10 8.41 -10.01
C THR A 119 9.65 9.27 -11.14
N VAL A 120 9.57 10.60 -11.03
CA VAL A 120 10.19 11.55 -11.97
C VAL A 120 11.71 11.47 -11.90
N GLN A 121 12.29 11.52 -10.70
CA GLN A 121 13.75 11.45 -10.49
C GLN A 121 14.35 10.16 -11.04
N ASP A 122 13.65 9.04 -10.88
CA ASP A 122 14.07 7.73 -11.37
C ASP A 122 13.63 7.45 -12.81
N ALA A 123 12.88 8.34 -13.46
CA ALA A 123 12.39 8.12 -14.82
C ALA A 123 13.48 7.73 -15.85
N PRO A 124 14.74 8.23 -15.77
CA PRO A 124 15.83 7.76 -16.62
C PRO A 124 16.20 6.29 -16.40
N SER A 125 16.20 5.80 -15.16
CA SER A 125 16.56 4.42 -14.82
C SER A 125 15.40 3.44 -15.01
N ILE A 126 14.15 3.88 -14.80
CA ILE A 126 12.93 3.07 -15.00
C ILE A 126 12.84 2.49 -16.42
N GLY A 127 13.39 3.19 -17.43
CA GLY A 127 13.44 2.67 -18.81
C GLY A 127 14.22 1.35 -18.97
N SER A 128 15.10 1.02 -18.02
CA SER A 128 15.86 -0.24 -17.97
C SER A 128 15.32 -1.27 -16.97
N MET A 129 14.27 -0.92 -16.21
CA MET A 129 13.65 -1.83 -15.25
C MET A 129 12.80 -2.91 -15.93
N THR A 130 12.55 -3.99 -15.21
CA THR A 130 11.62 -5.04 -15.66
C THR A 130 10.18 -4.54 -15.66
N ALA A 131 9.31 -5.17 -16.45
CA ALA A 131 7.88 -4.83 -16.47
C ALA A 131 7.23 -4.96 -15.08
N ASP A 132 7.66 -5.92 -14.26
CA ASP A 132 7.11 -6.11 -12.91
C ASP A 132 7.49 -4.97 -11.97
N GLU A 133 8.71 -4.44 -12.07
CA GLU A 133 9.15 -3.29 -11.27
C GLU A 133 8.43 -2.00 -11.66
N VAL A 134 8.27 -1.75 -12.97
CA VAL A 134 7.48 -0.60 -13.45
C VAL A 134 6.02 -0.72 -13.02
N ALA A 135 5.46 -1.94 -13.09
CA ALA A 135 4.12 -2.21 -12.62
C ALA A 135 3.95 -1.93 -11.12
N GLU A 136 4.93 -2.32 -10.30
CA GLU A 136 4.92 -2.11 -8.85
C GLU A 136 4.94 -0.62 -8.49
N ILE A 137 5.82 0.16 -9.14
CA ILE A 137 5.89 1.63 -8.98
C ILE A 137 4.56 2.27 -9.36
N GLY A 138 4.02 1.92 -10.54
CA GLY A 138 2.75 2.48 -11.03
C GLY A 138 1.55 2.06 -10.19
N GLN A 139 1.51 0.83 -9.68
CA GLN A 139 0.42 0.34 -8.83
C GLN A 139 0.37 1.10 -7.50
N PHE A 140 1.53 1.33 -6.88
CA PHE A 140 1.58 2.10 -5.64
C PHE A 140 1.21 3.56 -5.87
N LEU A 141 1.80 4.19 -6.89
CA LEU A 141 1.51 5.58 -7.23
C LEU A 141 0.02 5.79 -7.55
N SER A 142 -0.57 4.95 -8.40
CA SER A 142 -2.01 5.06 -8.72
C SER A 142 -2.90 4.90 -7.49
N THR A 143 -2.56 3.99 -6.56
CA THR A 143 -3.29 3.83 -5.30
C THR A 143 -3.22 5.10 -4.44
N LEU A 144 -2.04 5.70 -4.31
CA LEU A 144 -1.85 6.95 -3.57
C LEU A 144 -2.62 8.12 -4.21
N LEU A 145 -2.56 8.27 -5.53
CA LEU A 145 -3.27 9.32 -6.26
C LEU A 145 -4.80 9.17 -6.14
N VAL A 146 -5.32 7.95 -6.10
CA VAL A 146 -6.75 7.70 -5.84
C VAL A 146 -7.13 8.14 -4.42
N LEU A 147 -6.30 7.86 -3.42
CA LEU A 147 -6.63 8.13 -2.01
C LEU A 147 -6.42 9.60 -1.63
N GLN A 148 -5.28 10.20 -2.01
CA GLN A 148 -4.88 11.57 -1.64
C GLN A 148 -5.19 12.63 -2.70
N GLY A 149 -5.48 12.22 -3.94
CA GLY A 149 -5.64 13.15 -5.05
C GLY A 149 -4.30 13.69 -5.56
N ILE A 150 -4.37 14.78 -6.33
CA ILE A 150 -3.21 15.36 -7.04
C ILE A 150 -2.91 16.81 -6.64
N ALA A 151 -3.58 17.33 -5.61
CA ALA A 151 -3.49 18.74 -5.22
C ALA A 151 -2.09 19.15 -4.75
N GLU A 152 -1.37 18.23 -4.09
CA GLU A 152 -0.01 18.46 -3.59
C GLU A 152 1.08 18.03 -4.59
N VAL A 153 0.70 17.51 -5.76
CA VAL A 153 1.65 17.07 -6.78
C VAL A 153 2.11 18.28 -7.60
N ASP A 154 3.43 18.52 -7.63
CA ASP A 154 4.05 19.62 -8.36
C ASP A 154 3.78 19.54 -9.87
N GLU A 155 3.41 20.67 -10.48
CA GLU A 155 3.10 20.75 -11.92
C GLU A 155 4.32 20.47 -12.81
N ALA A 156 5.53 20.82 -12.38
CA ALA A 156 6.76 20.48 -13.10
C ALA A 156 7.00 18.96 -13.09
N ASP A 157 6.75 18.30 -11.96
CA ASP A 157 6.83 16.84 -11.88
C ASP A 157 5.78 16.18 -12.79
N LYS A 158 4.54 16.70 -12.84
CA LYS A 158 3.51 16.21 -13.78
C LYS A 158 3.95 16.36 -15.24
N ALA A 159 4.50 17.52 -15.60
CA ALA A 159 4.95 17.81 -16.96
C ALA A 159 6.03 16.82 -17.44
N ILE A 160 6.87 16.33 -16.53
CA ILE A 160 7.89 15.30 -16.84
C ILE A 160 7.30 13.89 -16.83
N LEU A 161 6.46 13.57 -15.84
CA LEU A 161 5.96 12.21 -15.65
C LEU A 161 4.94 11.79 -16.72
N ILE A 162 4.07 12.70 -17.15
CA ILE A 162 3.01 12.37 -18.12
C ILE A 162 3.56 11.80 -19.44
N PRO A 163 4.56 12.43 -20.10
CA PRO A 163 5.20 11.84 -21.28
C PRO A 163 5.82 10.47 -21.01
N LYS A 164 6.41 10.26 -19.82
CA LYS A 164 7.04 9.00 -19.43
C LYS A 164 6.02 7.89 -19.24
N LEU A 165 4.88 8.17 -18.60
CA LEU A 165 3.77 7.22 -18.48
C LEU A 165 3.23 6.79 -19.84
N LYS A 166 3.06 7.73 -20.79
CA LYS A 166 2.68 7.42 -22.18
C LYS A 166 3.73 6.56 -22.89
N GLN A 167 5.00 6.78 -22.61
CA GLN A 167 6.08 5.96 -23.14
C GLN A 167 6.01 4.53 -22.57
N TRP A 168 5.93 4.38 -21.25
CA TRP A 168 5.88 3.07 -20.58
C TRP A 168 4.62 2.26 -20.95
N GLU A 169 3.47 2.91 -21.09
CA GLU A 169 2.24 2.30 -21.60
C GLU A 169 2.46 1.57 -22.94
N ARG A 170 3.21 2.20 -23.85
CA ARG A 170 3.55 1.65 -25.18
C ARG A 170 4.68 0.61 -25.12
N THR A 171 5.62 0.77 -24.19
CA THR A 171 6.75 -0.16 -24.02
C THR A 171 6.31 -1.52 -23.48
N PHE A 172 5.25 -1.57 -22.66
CA PHE A 172 4.83 -2.79 -21.96
C PHE A 172 3.42 -3.29 -22.35
N PRO A 173 3.10 -3.46 -23.65
CA PRO A 173 1.74 -3.76 -24.09
C PRO A 173 1.24 -5.08 -23.51
N GLY A 174 -0.01 -5.08 -23.01
CA GLY A 174 -0.64 -6.25 -22.41
C GLY A 174 -0.04 -6.71 -21.07
N ARG A 175 0.76 -5.85 -20.42
CA ARG A 175 1.33 -6.10 -19.10
C ARG A 175 0.74 -5.14 -18.07
N LEU A 176 0.81 -5.53 -16.79
CA LEU A 176 0.35 -4.70 -15.68
C LEU A 176 1.04 -3.32 -15.65
N ALA A 177 2.29 -3.21 -16.11
CA ALA A 177 3.00 -1.94 -16.22
C ALA A 177 2.30 -0.94 -17.14
N SER A 178 1.68 -1.42 -18.22
CA SER A 178 0.89 -0.58 -19.11
C SER A 178 -0.38 -0.12 -18.41
N ASP A 179 -1.13 -1.06 -17.81
CA ASP A 179 -2.37 -0.75 -17.07
C ASP A 179 -2.15 0.27 -15.94
N THR A 180 -1.09 0.11 -15.15
CA THR A 180 -0.78 1.03 -14.04
C THR A 180 -0.28 2.37 -14.55
N SER A 181 0.46 2.40 -15.67
CA SER A 181 0.85 3.65 -16.34
C SER A 181 -0.38 4.42 -16.84
N THR A 182 -1.33 3.73 -17.48
CA THR A 182 -2.59 4.34 -17.95
C THR A 182 -3.41 4.88 -16.78
N ARG A 183 -3.49 4.17 -15.64
CA ARG A 183 -4.19 4.67 -14.44
C ARG A 183 -3.54 5.92 -13.88
N CYS A 184 -2.22 5.93 -13.71
CA CYS A 184 -1.49 7.12 -13.27
C CYS A 184 -1.70 8.29 -14.23
N LEU A 185 -1.62 8.06 -15.54
CA LEU A 185 -1.83 9.09 -16.56
C LEU A 185 -3.23 9.69 -16.45
N THR A 186 -4.24 8.84 -16.32
CA THR A 186 -5.64 9.23 -16.15
C THR A 186 -5.85 10.13 -14.93
N LEU A 187 -5.23 9.77 -13.80
CA LEU A 187 -5.34 10.53 -12.55
C LEU A 187 -4.60 11.87 -12.63
N LEU A 188 -3.38 11.89 -13.18
CA LEU A 188 -2.56 13.10 -13.25
C LEU A 188 -3.06 14.12 -14.28
N THR A 189 -3.80 13.67 -15.30
CA THR A 189 -4.42 14.55 -16.32
C THR A 189 -5.83 14.97 -15.97
N ASP A 190 -6.37 14.50 -14.84
CA ASP A 190 -7.75 14.73 -14.39
C ASP A 190 -8.77 14.48 -15.52
N ASP A 191 -8.65 13.33 -16.21
CA ASP A 191 -9.56 12.98 -17.31
C ASP A 191 -10.99 12.85 -16.77
N SER A 192 -11.80 13.85 -17.09
CA SER A 192 -13.21 13.96 -16.68
C SER A 192 -14.04 12.71 -16.98
N ARG A 193 -13.71 11.97 -18.05
CA ARG A 193 -14.45 10.76 -18.46
C ARG A 193 -14.20 9.60 -17.50
N MET A 194 -13.01 9.56 -16.92
CA MET A 194 -12.59 8.48 -16.01
C MET A 194 -12.81 8.83 -14.54
N ARG A 195 -13.12 10.10 -14.23
CA ARG A 195 -13.38 10.59 -12.87
C ARG A 195 -14.42 9.75 -12.10
N PRO A 196 -15.58 9.36 -12.68
CA PRO A 196 -16.53 8.51 -11.96
C PRO A 196 -15.95 7.14 -11.59
N MET A 197 -15.15 6.55 -12.47
CA MET A 197 -14.49 5.26 -12.21
C MET A 197 -13.45 5.38 -11.08
N MET A 198 -12.68 6.47 -11.05
CA MET A 198 -11.71 6.71 -9.98
C MET A 198 -12.38 7.00 -8.63
N GLN A 199 -13.50 7.74 -8.64
CA GLN A 199 -14.31 7.94 -7.44
C GLN A 199 -14.90 6.62 -6.93
N ALA A 200 -15.40 5.76 -7.82
CA ALA A 200 -15.87 4.42 -7.44
C ALA A 200 -14.75 3.55 -6.86
N ALA A 201 -13.55 3.59 -7.45
CA ALA A 201 -12.38 2.89 -6.91
C ALA A 201 -12.01 3.40 -5.50
N LYS A 202 -12.01 4.73 -5.30
CA LYS A 202 -11.79 5.33 -3.98
C LYS A 202 -12.82 4.83 -2.96
N LEU A 203 -14.10 4.91 -3.29
CA LEU A 203 -15.17 4.44 -2.40
C LEU A 203 -15.05 2.95 -2.07
N MET A 204 -14.62 2.12 -3.02
CA MET A 204 -14.38 0.70 -2.78
C MET A 204 -13.25 0.46 -1.77
N ILE A 205 -12.14 1.19 -1.90
CA ILE A 205 -10.98 1.09 -1.00
C ILE A 205 -11.33 1.63 0.40
N GLU A 206 -12.09 2.73 0.46
CA GLU A 206 -12.48 3.38 1.71
C GLU A 206 -13.66 2.71 2.43
N LYS A 207 -14.36 1.78 1.76
CA LYS A 207 -15.63 1.17 2.23
C LYS A 207 -15.58 0.69 3.68
N ASN A 208 -14.49 0.07 4.11
CA ASN A 208 -14.37 -0.47 5.47
C ASN A 208 -14.33 0.61 6.57
N LEU A 209 -14.05 1.86 6.20
CA LEU A 209 -14.03 3.02 7.08
C LEU A 209 -15.30 3.88 6.96
N THR A 210 -16.04 3.75 5.86
CA THR A 210 -17.21 4.60 5.57
C THR A 210 -18.53 3.87 5.66
N ASN A 211 -18.55 2.54 5.61
CA ASN A 211 -19.77 1.75 5.58
C ASN A 211 -19.77 0.70 6.70
N CYS A 212 -20.95 0.47 7.28
CA CYS A 212 -21.10 -0.52 8.35
C CYS A 212 -20.61 -1.90 7.92
N GLY A 213 -19.66 -2.45 8.66
CA GLY A 213 -19.03 -3.75 8.39
C GLY A 213 -19.86 -4.97 8.82
N ALA A 214 -21.12 -4.79 9.26
CA ALA A 214 -21.98 -5.92 9.57
C ALA A 214 -22.45 -6.63 8.29
N PRO A 215 -22.49 -7.97 8.28
CA PRO A 215 -23.00 -8.75 7.16
C PRO A 215 -24.41 -8.26 6.74
N GLY A 216 -24.56 -7.91 5.46
CA GLY A 216 -25.84 -7.45 4.88
C GLY A 216 -26.24 -6.00 5.18
N CYS A 217 -25.43 -5.21 5.93
CA CYS A 217 -25.78 -3.82 6.23
C CYS A 217 -25.20 -2.82 5.22
N GLY A 218 -23.91 -2.52 5.30
CA GLY A 218 -23.24 -1.60 4.37
C GLY A 218 -23.74 -0.15 4.38
N ARG A 219 -24.57 0.27 5.36
CA ARG A 219 -25.05 1.65 5.46
C ARG A 219 -23.89 2.62 5.73
N PRO A 220 -23.86 3.81 5.13
CA PRO A 220 -22.81 4.80 5.36
C PRO A 220 -22.98 5.59 6.66
N GLN A 221 -24.19 5.56 7.25
CA GLN A 221 -24.56 6.30 8.46
C GLN A 221 -25.51 5.45 9.32
N ARG A 222 -25.75 5.89 10.56
CA ARG A 222 -26.77 5.31 11.46
C ARG A 222 -28.18 5.74 11.04
N GLU A 223 -29.19 5.13 11.65
CA GLU A 223 -30.61 5.41 11.35
C GLU A 223 -31.04 6.83 11.72
N ASP A 224 -30.41 7.41 12.74
CA ASP A 224 -30.62 8.79 13.19
C ASP A 224 -29.80 9.81 12.39
N GLY A 225 -29.07 9.37 11.35
CA GLY A 225 -28.19 10.21 10.53
C GLY A 225 -26.82 10.50 11.16
N SER A 226 -26.54 10.00 12.37
CA SER A 226 -25.24 10.19 13.02
C SER A 226 -24.14 9.27 12.45
N ASP A 227 -22.89 9.60 12.79
CA ASP A 227 -21.71 8.86 12.34
C ASP A 227 -21.66 7.43 12.87
N LEU A 228 -21.15 6.50 12.05
CA LEU A 228 -20.97 5.11 12.44
C LEU A 228 -20.02 4.97 13.65
N MET A 229 -20.33 4.03 14.53
CA MET A 229 -19.49 3.67 15.68
C MET A 229 -18.21 2.97 15.20
N GLN A 230 -17.05 3.49 15.57
CA GLN A 230 -15.76 2.85 15.30
C GLN A 230 -15.49 1.70 16.28
N CYS A 231 -14.81 0.65 15.80
CA CYS A 231 -14.26 -0.38 16.68
C CYS A 231 -13.27 0.25 17.68
N ALA A 232 -13.53 0.11 18.98
CA ALA A 232 -12.70 0.69 20.03
C ALA A 232 -11.23 0.22 20.02
N ARG A 233 -10.97 -1.02 19.57
CA ARG A 233 -9.62 -1.58 19.52
C ARG A 233 -8.84 -1.11 18.30
N CYS A 234 -9.35 -1.38 17.11
CA CYS A 234 -8.58 -1.13 15.90
C CYS A 234 -8.82 0.23 15.26
N LYS A 235 -9.99 0.85 15.46
CA LYS A 235 -10.47 2.06 14.76
C LYS A 235 -10.49 1.98 13.22
N SER A 236 -10.30 0.78 12.66
CA SER A 236 -10.26 0.49 11.21
C SER A 236 -11.52 -0.22 10.69
N ALA A 237 -12.57 -0.27 11.50
CA ALA A 237 -13.88 -0.81 11.13
C ALA A 237 -14.97 0.02 11.80
N VAL A 238 -16.08 0.21 11.09
CA VAL A 238 -17.21 1.03 11.55
C VAL A 238 -18.51 0.23 11.51
N TYR A 239 -19.44 0.56 12.41
CA TYR A 239 -20.70 -0.15 12.59
C TYR A 239 -21.84 0.81 12.92
N CYS A 240 -23.08 0.46 12.58
CA CYS A 240 -24.24 1.26 13.01
C CYS A 240 -24.40 1.28 14.55
N GLY A 241 -23.90 0.26 15.24
CA GLY A 241 -23.96 0.15 16.70
C GLY A 241 -23.32 -1.15 17.20
N SER A 242 -23.44 -1.40 18.50
CA SER A 242 -22.86 -2.55 19.19
C SER A 242 -23.38 -3.90 18.66
N ASP A 243 -24.66 -3.98 18.28
CA ASP A 243 -25.23 -5.21 17.73
C ASP A 243 -24.63 -5.58 16.37
N HIS A 244 -24.40 -4.59 15.51
CA HIS A 244 -23.74 -4.79 14.22
C HIS A 244 -22.27 -5.19 14.40
N GLN A 245 -21.58 -4.62 15.39
CA GLN A 245 -20.22 -5.03 15.75
C GLN A 245 -20.18 -6.49 16.23
N LYS A 246 -21.10 -6.90 17.13
CA LYS A 246 -21.20 -8.29 17.61
C LYS A 246 -21.44 -9.28 16.47
N LYS A 247 -22.34 -8.94 15.53
CA LYS A 247 -22.61 -9.77 14.34
C LYS A 247 -21.39 -9.92 13.44
N ALA A 248 -20.60 -8.86 13.27
CA ALA A 248 -19.37 -8.89 12.46
C ALA A 248 -18.17 -9.54 13.17
N TRP A 249 -18.21 -9.65 14.50
CA TRP A 249 -17.06 -10.05 15.32
C TRP A 249 -16.39 -11.37 14.90
N PRO A 250 -17.11 -12.45 14.52
CA PRO A 250 -16.47 -13.71 14.11
C PRO A 250 -15.48 -13.54 12.95
N GLN A 251 -15.78 -12.63 12.02
CA GLN A 251 -14.94 -12.32 10.86
C GLN A 251 -13.93 -11.22 11.20
N HIS A 252 -14.36 -10.19 11.94
CA HIS A 252 -13.53 -9.05 12.27
C HIS A 252 -12.38 -9.39 13.24
N LYS A 253 -12.59 -10.31 14.19
CA LYS A 253 -11.62 -10.61 15.26
C LYS A 253 -10.23 -10.98 14.74
N ALA A 254 -10.16 -11.73 13.63
CA ALA A 254 -8.90 -12.17 13.02
C ALA A 254 -8.10 -11.03 12.37
N LEU A 255 -8.77 -9.90 12.11
CA LEU A 255 -8.21 -8.72 11.44
C LEU A 255 -8.14 -7.50 12.38
N CYS A 256 -8.55 -7.66 13.64
CA CYS A 256 -8.69 -6.59 14.61
C CYS A 256 -7.44 -6.46 15.48
N PHE A 257 -6.46 -5.72 14.97
CA PHE A 257 -5.24 -5.36 15.67
C PHE A 257 -5.31 -3.92 16.20
N ALA A 258 -4.73 -3.68 17.39
CA ALA A 258 -4.57 -2.33 17.91
C ALA A 258 -3.57 -1.59 17.01
N ALA A 259 -3.93 -0.37 16.63
CA ALA A 259 -3.09 0.47 15.78
C ALA A 259 -2.28 1.46 16.61
N SER A 260 -1.06 1.74 16.18
CA SER A 260 -0.13 2.67 16.85
C SER A 260 -0.34 4.15 16.48
N PHE A 261 -1.45 4.49 15.80
CA PHE A 261 -1.75 5.82 15.26
C PHE A 261 -3.25 6.15 15.24
#